data_AF-A0A917SFD2-F1
#
_entry.id   AF-A0A917SFD2-F1
#
_cell.length_a   1.000
_cell.length_b   1.000
_cell.length_c   1.000
_cell.angle_alpha   90.00
_cell.angle_beta   90.00
_cell.angle_gamma   90.00
#
_symmetry.space_group_name_H-M   'P 1'
#
loop_
_entity.id
_entity.type
_entity.pdbx_description
1 polymer ?
#
loop_
_entity_poly.entity_id
_entity_poly.type
_entity_poly.pdbx_seq_one_letter_code
_entity_poly.pdbx_strand_id
1 'polypeptide(L)'
;MINLQEAVLRGRLSTCLDVPRWIDSIVEQAPFGSLDDLLDAARDAANPLTRDEIERALAHHSRIGTRPSGAGGVGDDVARPGAELVRDLPELRGDDPAEVRAIGDRLREIALLRIEQSFTEDG
;
A
#
# COMPACT_ATOMS: atom_id res chain seq x y z
N MET A 1 -1.69 1.18 22.89
CA MET A 1 -2.70 0.19 22.52
C MET A 1 -3.63 0.81 21.50
N ILE A 2 -3.51 0.39 20.25
CA ILE A 2 -4.33 0.91 19.15
C ILE A 2 -5.64 0.14 19.16
N ASN A 3 -6.69 0.74 19.74
CA ASN A 3 -8.02 0.15 19.77
C ASN A 3 -8.86 0.68 18.59
N LEU A 4 -8.37 0.45 17.37
CA LEU A 4 -9.13 0.74 16.16
C LEU A 4 -10.18 -0.34 15.92
N GLN A 5 -11.36 0.07 15.47
CA GLN A 5 -12.33 -0.89 14.95
C GLN A 5 -11.77 -1.57 13.70
N GLU A 6 -11.98 -2.88 13.56
CA GLU A 6 -11.55 -3.66 12.38
C GLU A 6 -11.90 -2.97 11.06
N ALA A 7 -13.12 -2.46 10.92
CA ALA A 7 -13.58 -1.79 9.70
C ALA A 7 -12.74 -0.55 9.35
N VAL A 8 -12.32 0.21 10.37
CA VAL A 8 -11.47 1.40 10.19
C VAL A 8 -10.05 0.99 9.81
N LEU A 9 -9.50 -0.03 10.48
CA LEU A 9 -8.19 -0.59 10.16
C LEU A 9 -8.15 -1.07 8.70
N ARG A 10 -9.13 -1.89 8.28
CA ARG A 10 -9.27 -2.38 6.90
C ARG A 10 -9.33 -1.25 5.88
N GLY A 11 -10.11 -0.20 6.14
CA GLY A 11 -10.21 0.96 5.24
C GLY A 11 -8.89 1.72 5.09
N ARG A 12 -8.15 1.93 6.19
CA ARG A 12 -6.82 2.56 6.14
C ARG A 12 -5.82 1.70 5.38
N LEU A 13 -5.80 0.39 5.63
CA LEU A 13 -4.90 -0.56 4.97
C LEU A 13 -5.16 -0.66 3.46
N SER A 14 -6.43 -0.73 3.01
CA SER A 14 -6.79 -0.76 1.57
C SER A 14 -6.33 0.49 0.81
N THR A 15 -6.26 1.65 1.48
CA THR A 15 -5.69 2.88 0.90
C THR A 15 -4.16 2.81 0.78
N CYS A 16 -3.50 2.06 1.65
CA CYS A 16 -2.05 1.90 1.64
C CYS A 16 -1.60 0.87 0.60
N LEU A 17 -2.22 -0.32 0.61
CA LEU A 17 -1.95 -1.41 -0.31
C LEU A 17 -3.24 -2.23 -0.53
N ASP A 18 -3.73 -2.28 -1.76
CA ASP A 18 -4.99 -2.98 -2.09
C ASP A 18 -4.78 -4.48 -2.33
N VAL A 19 -4.30 -5.17 -1.30
CA VAL A 19 -4.06 -6.62 -1.32
C VAL A 19 -4.92 -7.27 -0.22
N PRO A 20 -6.05 -7.93 -0.56
CA PRO A 20 -6.99 -8.48 0.41
C PRO A 20 -6.35 -9.43 1.41
N ARG A 21 -5.45 -10.32 0.96
CA ARG A 21 -4.72 -11.27 1.82
C ARG A 21 -3.87 -10.55 2.86
N TRP A 22 -3.18 -9.49 2.45
CA TRP A 22 -2.33 -8.68 3.33
C TRP A 22 -3.16 -7.95 4.38
N ILE A 23 -4.30 -7.36 3.98
CA ILE A 23 -5.22 -6.69 4.90
C ILE A 23 -5.78 -7.67 5.93
N ASP A 24 -6.23 -8.84 5.47
CA ASP A 24 -6.81 -9.88 6.34
C ASP A 24 -5.78 -10.37 7.38
N SER A 25 -4.58 -10.68 6.93
CA SER A 25 -3.48 -11.16 7.78
C SER A 25 -3.06 -10.16 8.87
N ILE A 26 -3.21 -8.85 8.63
CA ILE A 26 -2.97 -7.81 9.65
C ILE A 26 -4.16 -7.72 10.59
N VAL A 27 -5.38 -7.74 10.07
CA VAL A 27 -6.61 -7.66 10.88
C VAL A 27 -6.71 -8.82 11.85
N GLU A 28 -6.32 -10.03 11.44
CA GLU A 28 -6.29 -11.22 12.30
C GLU A 28 -5.31 -11.10 13.48
N GLN A 29 -4.32 -10.20 13.39
CA GLN A 29 -3.35 -9.94 14.46
C GLN A 29 -3.77 -8.82 15.41
N ALA A 30 -4.84 -8.08 15.08
CA ALA A 30 -5.38 -7.07 15.98
C ALA A 30 -5.93 -7.72 17.28
N PRO A 31 -5.84 -7.04 18.44
CA PRO A 31 -5.41 -5.65 18.64
C PRO A 31 -3.88 -5.49 18.76
N PHE A 32 -3.36 -4.38 18.23
CA PHE A 32 -1.93 -4.04 18.27
C PHE A 32 -1.54 -3.22 19.52
N GLY A 33 -0.39 -3.56 20.10
CA GLY A 33 0.15 -2.87 21.27
C GLY A 33 0.54 -1.41 20.99
N SER A 34 1.10 -1.16 19.80
CA SER A 34 1.69 0.11 19.36
C SER A 34 1.67 0.21 17.83
N LEU A 35 2.03 1.38 17.27
CA LEU A 35 2.19 1.55 15.82
C LEU A 35 3.31 0.66 15.26
N ASP A 36 4.39 0.46 16.01
CA ASP A 36 5.51 -0.41 15.65
C ASP A 36 5.07 -1.87 15.43
N ASP A 37 4.20 -2.37 16.31
CA ASP A 37 3.60 -3.72 16.25
C ASP A 37 2.74 -3.90 14.98
N LEU A 38 2.00 -2.85 14.59
CA LEU A 38 1.25 -2.82 13.33
C LEU A 38 2.20 -2.80 12.10
N LEU A 39 3.29 -2.03 12.16
CA LEU A 39 4.27 -1.94 11.07
C LEU A 39 5.03 -3.26 10.88
N ASP A 40 5.36 -3.96 11.97
CA ASP A 40 6.00 -5.28 11.91
C ASP A 40 5.07 -6.32 11.29
N ALA A 41 3.81 -6.40 11.77
CA ALA A 41 2.79 -7.28 11.20
C ALA A 41 2.54 -6.98 9.71
N ALA A 42 2.49 -5.71 9.34
CA ALA A 42 2.35 -5.28 7.95
C ALA A 42 3.55 -5.65 7.08
N ARG A 43 4.77 -5.60 7.64
CA ARG A 43 6.01 -5.98 6.96
C ARG A 43 6.04 -7.49 6.71
N ASP A 44 5.72 -8.29 7.71
CA ASP A 44 5.69 -9.75 7.61
C ASP A 44 4.63 -10.23 6.62
N ALA A 45 3.41 -9.67 6.71
CA ALA A 45 2.31 -10.04 5.81
C ALA A 45 2.62 -9.77 4.32
N ALA A 46 3.49 -8.80 4.03
CA ALA A 46 3.93 -8.43 2.68
C ALA A 46 5.21 -9.17 2.22
N ASN A 47 5.64 -10.23 2.93
CA ASN A 47 6.82 -11.01 2.58
C ASN A 47 6.52 -12.52 2.49
N PRO A 48 6.52 -13.13 1.29
CA PRO A 48 6.61 -12.51 -0.03
C PRO A 48 5.25 -12.02 -0.55
N LEU A 49 5.24 -10.91 -1.30
CA LEU A 49 4.15 -10.60 -2.23
C LEU A 49 4.30 -11.46 -3.48
N THR A 50 3.20 -12.07 -3.91
CA THR A 50 3.13 -12.80 -5.17
C THR A 50 2.96 -11.86 -6.35
N ARG A 51 3.22 -12.38 -7.55
CA ARG A 51 3.06 -11.63 -8.80
C ARG A 51 1.65 -11.06 -8.97
N ASP A 52 0.61 -11.86 -8.74
CA ASP A 52 -0.79 -11.43 -8.87
C ASP A 52 -1.11 -10.27 -7.91
N GLU A 53 -0.61 -10.34 -6.68
CA GLU A 53 -0.77 -9.28 -5.68
C GLU A 53 -0.06 -7.99 -6.09
N ILE A 54 1.14 -8.10 -6.68
CA ILE A 54 1.91 -6.97 -7.20
C ILE A 54 1.19 -6.34 -8.40
N GLU A 55 0.76 -7.15 -9.36
CA GLU A 55 0.02 -6.67 -10.55
C GLU A 55 -1.29 -6.00 -10.14
N ARG A 56 -2.01 -6.55 -9.16
CA ARG A 56 -3.21 -5.94 -8.60
C ARG A 56 -2.92 -4.59 -7.93
N ALA A 57 -1.91 -4.54 -7.06
CA ALA A 57 -1.50 -3.31 -6.40
C ALA A 57 -1.13 -2.24 -7.44
N LEU A 58 -0.27 -2.58 -8.41
CA LEU A 58 0.12 -1.69 -9.49
C LEU A 58 -1.06 -1.25 -10.36
N ALA A 59 -2.00 -2.14 -10.68
CA ALA A 59 -3.18 -1.80 -11.48
C ALA A 59 -4.12 -0.81 -10.76
N HIS A 60 -4.30 -0.98 -9.45
CA HIS A 60 -5.05 -0.04 -8.64
C HIS A 60 -4.35 1.33 -8.57
N HIS A 61 -3.01 1.34 -8.58
CA HIS A 61 -2.21 2.56 -8.63
C HIS A 61 -2.10 3.20 -10.02
N SER A 62 -2.16 2.42 -11.11
CA SER A 62 -2.14 2.91 -12.51
C SER A 62 -3.37 3.77 -12.84
N ARG A 63 -4.52 3.48 -12.23
CA ARG A 63 -5.70 4.35 -12.31
C ARG A 63 -5.54 5.72 -11.66
N ILE A 64 -4.53 5.92 -10.80
CA ILE A 64 -4.19 7.22 -10.19
C ILE A 64 -3.09 7.95 -11.02
N GLY A 65 -2.58 7.35 -12.10
CA GLY A 65 -1.48 7.89 -12.91
C GLY A 65 -1.81 8.25 -14.36
N THR A 66 -2.99 7.90 -14.90
CA THR A 66 -3.34 8.37 -16.24
C THR A 66 -3.70 9.85 -16.16
N ARG A 67 -2.79 10.72 -16.61
CA ARG A 67 -3.16 12.09 -16.96
C ARG A 67 -4.02 11.94 -18.23
N PRO A 68 -5.34 12.19 -18.22
CA PRO A 68 -6.05 12.32 -19.48
C PRO A 68 -5.42 13.50 -20.21
N SER A 69 -4.79 13.25 -21.35
CA SER A 69 -4.56 14.30 -22.34
C SER A 69 -5.95 14.74 -22.82
N GLY A 70 -6.60 15.64 -22.09
CA GLY A 70 -7.98 16.03 -22.35
C GLY A 70 -8.61 16.82 -21.20
N ALA A 71 -8.33 18.12 -21.18
CA ALA A 71 -9.19 19.21 -20.72
C ALA A 71 -10.10 19.03 -19.49
N GLY A 72 -9.76 19.76 -18.41
CA GLY A 72 -10.71 20.53 -17.61
C GLY A 72 -11.39 19.82 -16.44
N GLY A 73 -10.98 20.17 -15.22
CA GLY A 73 -11.76 19.87 -14.02
C GLY A 73 -10.93 20.01 -12.74
N VAL A 74 -11.22 21.04 -11.95
CA VAL A 74 -10.59 21.31 -10.66
C VAL A 74 -10.95 20.21 -9.66
N GLY A 75 -9.94 19.52 -9.15
CA GLY A 75 -10.01 18.65 -7.99
C GLY A 75 -8.63 18.63 -7.34
N ASP A 76 -8.55 19.13 -6.12
CA ASP A 76 -7.33 19.28 -5.34
C ASP A 76 -6.79 17.89 -4.94
N ASP A 77 -5.81 17.37 -5.69
CA ASP A 77 -4.96 16.26 -5.27
C ASP A 77 -3.55 16.78 -4.99
N VAL A 78 -3.29 17.16 -3.73
CA VAL A 78 -1.90 17.23 -3.26
C VAL A 78 -1.36 15.81 -3.35
N ALA A 79 -0.46 15.59 -4.30
CA ALA A 79 0.28 14.35 -4.46
C ALA A 79 0.98 14.01 -3.13
N ARG A 80 0.45 12.99 -2.43
CA ARG A 80 1.11 12.41 -1.24
C ARG A 80 2.45 11.84 -1.69
N PRO A 81 3.58 12.04 -0.96
CA PRO A 81 4.91 11.60 -1.39
C PRO A 81 5.02 10.10 -1.68
N GLY A 82 4.22 9.27 -0.99
CA GLY A 82 4.13 7.83 -1.26
C GLY A 82 3.34 7.45 -2.52
N ALA A 83 2.61 8.37 -3.16
CA ALA A 83 1.98 8.14 -4.47
C ALA A 83 2.95 8.42 -5.62
N GLU A 84 3.86 9.40 -5.45
CA GLU A 84 4.94 9.66 -6.40
C GLU A 84 5.93 8.48 -6.48
N LEU A 85 6.30 7.90 -5.33
CA LEU A 85 7.23 6.76 -5.30
C LEU A 85 6.68 5.49 -5.97
N VAL A 86 5.35 5.34 -6.02
CA VAL A 86 4.67 4.24 -6.74
C VAL A 86 4.69 4.47 -8.25
N ARG A 87 4.56 5.73 -8.71
CA ARG A 87 4.54 6.07 -10.14
C ARG A 87 5.87 5.77 -10.84
N ASP A 88 6.96 5.79 -10.09
CA ASP A 88 8.31 5.45 -10.56
C ASP A 88 8.60 3.93 -10.55
N LEU A 89 7.65 3.09 -10.10
CA LEU A 89 7.85 1.64 -10.16
C LEU A 89 7.86 1.18 -11.61
N PRO A 90 8.89 0.42 -12.05
CA PRO A 90 8.87 -0.18 -13.36
C PRO A 90 7.66 -1.10 -13.48
N GLU A 91 7.03 -1.10 -14.65
CA GLU A 91 6.03 -2.11 -14.98
C GLU A 91 6.67 -3.50 -14.90
N LEU A 92 5.96 -4.47 -14.31
CA LEU A 92 6.43 -5.85 -14.26
C LEU A 92 6.59 -6.37 -15.69
N ARG A 93 7.83 -6.66 -16.10
CA ARG A 93 8.20 -6.94 -17.50
C ARG A 93 8.75 -8.36 -17.61
N GLY A 94 7.84 -9.32 -17.64
CA GLY A 94 8.16 -10.75 -17.80
C GLY A 94 7.85 -11.53 -16.53
N ASP A 95 8.42 -12.73 -16.41
CA ASP A 95 8.16 -13.66 -15.31
C ASP A 95 9.41 -13.83 -14.41
N ASP A 96 10.29 -12.83 -14.39
CA ASP A 96 11.54 -12.95 -13.64
C ASP A 96 11.26 -12.91 -12.12
N PRO A 97 11.57 -13.97 -11.36
CA PRO A 97 11.23 -14.05 -9.96
C PRO A 97 12.04 -13.05 -9.10
N ALA A 98 13.21 -12.59 -9.58
CA ALA A 98 13.97 -11.57 -8.88
C ALA A 98 13.32 -10.18 -9.07
N GLU A 99 12.76 -9.90 -10.25
CA GLU A 99 12.00 -8.68 -10.51
C GLU A 99 10.72 -8.62 -9.67
N VAL A 100 9.92 -9.70 -9.66
CA VAL A 100 8.72 -9.83 -8.82
C VAL A 100 9.08 -9.55 -7.36
N ARG A 101 10.16 -10.16 -6.86
CA ARG A 101 10.62 -9.94 -5.49
C ARG A 101 11.02 -8.48 -5.24
N ALA A 102 11.76 -7.85 -6.16
CA ALA A 102 12.22 -6.47 -6.00
C ALA A 102 11.06 -5.46 -6.00
N ILE A 103 10.08 -5.62 -6.90
CA ILE A 103 8.90 -4.76 -6.95
C ILE A 103 8.01 -4.97 -5.71
N GLY A 104 7.81 -6.21 -5.29
CA GLY A 104 7.11 -6.53 -4.04
C GLY A 104 7.78 -5.88 -2.83
N ASP A 105 9.12 -5.89 -2.78
CA ASP A 105 9.89 -5.25 -1.71
C ASP A 105 9.62 -3.75 -1.63
N ARG A 106 9.64 -3.06 -2.78
CA ARG A 106 9.40 -1.62 -2.85
C ARG A 106 7.95 -1.25 -2.55
N LEU A 107 6.98 -2.04 -3.01
CA LEU A 107 5.57 -1.87 -2.65
C LEU A 107 5.34 -2.00 -1.13
N ARG A 108 6.04 -2.95 -0.49
CA ARG A 108 6.01 -3.10 0.97
C ARG A 108 6.54 -1.85 1.66
N GLU A 109 7.69 -1.32 1.25
CA GLU A 109 8.24 -0.09 1.85
C GLU A 109 7.28 1.09 1.72
N ILE A 110 6.65 1.26 0.55
CA ILE A 110 5.63 2.29 0.32
C ILE A 110 4.43 2.10 1.25
N ALA A 111 3.94 0.86 1.39
CA ALA A 111 2.80 0.55 2.26
C ALA A 111 3.10 0.92 3.71
N LEU A 112 4.29 0.57 4.22
CA LEU A 112 4.74 0.90 5.58
C LEU A 112 4.83 2.41 5.80
N LEU A 113 5.43 3.15 4.85
CA LEU A 113 5.51 4.62 4.92
C LEU A 113 4.12 5.26 4.96
N ARG A 114 3.15 4.72 4.21
CA ARG A 114 1.78 5.24 4.20
C ARG A 114 1.03 4.93 5.49
N ILE A 115 1.26 3.76 6.08
CA ILE A 115 0.71 3.43 7.41
C ILE A 115 1.25 4.44 8.42
N GLU A 116 2.57 4.62 8.50
CA GLU A 116 3.20 5.55 9.42
C GLU A 116 2.65 6.99 9.27
N GLN A 117 2.55 7.48 8.03
CA GLN A 117 1.96 8.80 7.75
C GLN A 117 0.48 8.87 8.14
N SER A 118 -0.33 7.86 7.80
CA SER A 118 -1.76 7.83 8.14
C SER A 118 -2.04 7.81 9.63
N PHE A 119 -1.09 7.35 10.46
CA PHE A 119 -1.22 7.34 11.92
C PHE A 119 -0.52 8.53 12.59
N THR A 120 0.35 9.24 11.87
CA THR A 120 1.03 10.46 12.36
C THR A 120 0.26 11.73 11.98
N GLU A 121 -0.42 11.77 10.84
CA GLU A 121 -1.22 12.91 10.37
C GLU A 121 -2.56 13.08 11.12
N ASP A 122 -3.01 12.04 11.83
CA ASP A 122 -4.26 11.99 12.60
C ASP A 122 -4.05 12.36 14.10
N GLY A 123 -2.84 12.81 14.48
CA GLY A 123 -2.40 13.08 15.85
C GLY A 123 -2.27 14.54 16.23
#